data_AF-A0A8T3U0L1-F1
#
_entry.id   AF-A0A8T3U0L1-F1
#
_cell.length_a   1.000
_cell.length_b   1.000
_cell.length_c   1.000
_cell.angle_alpha   90.00
_cell.angle_beta   90.00
_cell.angle_gamma   90.00
#
_symmetry.space_group_name_H-M   'P 1'
#
loop_
_entity.id
_entity.type
_entity.pdbx_description
1 polymer ?
#
loop_
_entity_poly.entity_id
_entity_poly.type
_entity_poly.pdbx_seq_one_letter_code
_entity_poly.pdbx_strand_id
1 'polypeptide(L)'
;MAGFSAGNVEEGILRGVLDSFQEACPNYTVTFEVIAGEYQNVMLPRLAAGDAPDLFYVQQGYAQDWIREGLLAQLDEQISAIGMDPGAFFPGYLAPFQQDGETYGLPKDSSILAMQSNDEMLSSASVQVPTTLEELEAAARTMKDGGVETPMCFAAEYARLGAFMEAFGGGMLNEERTEQAIDTPESRAALDWIIQMYNDGLAQYPGQIGVDWCGQALGEARVAFAFEGNWVGPYMTENFPDVAYTISAIPSGAEEATLSFTAAYAYSPDSPNPEGSWALLSFLTSQQGQQEWVDGGLVLPSRSDVEV
;
A
#
# COMPACT_ATOMS: atom_id res chain seq x y z
N MET A 1 -11.19 2.06 -17.44
CA MET A 1 -10.13 1.61 -16.52
C MET A 1 -10.73 1.09 -15.22
N ALA A 2 -10.04 0.21 -14.50
CA ALA A 2 -10.41 -0.18 -13.14
C ALA A 2 -9.26 -0.10 -12.15
N GLY A 3 -9.61 0.04 -10.88
CA GLY A 3 -8.68 0.14 -9.77
C GLY A 3 -9.38 -0.11 -8.44
N PHE A 4 -8.62 -0.02 -7.35
CA PHE A 4 -9.14 -0.02 -5.98
C PHE A 4 -9.03 1.40 -5.40
N SER A 5 -9.78 1.66 -4.32
CA SER A 5 -9.78 2.95 -3.63
C SER A 5 -10.00 2.75 -2.13
N ALA A 6 -9.37 3.59 -1.31
CA ALA A 6 -9.51 3.67 0.13
C ALA A 6 -10.74 4.50 0.58
N GLY A 7 -11.44 5.17 -0.34
CA GLY A 7 -12.65 5.93 -0.02
C GLY A 7 -12.94 7.07 -1.01
N ASN A 8 -13.98 7.84 -0.72
CA ASN A 8 -14.47 8.90 -1.62
C ASN A 8 -13.44 10.01 -1.85
N VAL A 9 -12.56 10.27 -0.87
CA VAL A 9 -11.47 11.26 -1.00
C VAL A 9 -10.47 10.82 -2.05
N GLU A 10 -10.00 9.57 -1.98
CA GLU A 10 -9.04 9.03 -2.96
C GLU A 10 -9.67 8.96 -4.37
N GLU A 11 -10.92 8.51 -4.47
CA GLU A 11 -11.66 8.53 -5.74
C GLU A 11 -11.78 9.96 -6.30
N GLY A 12 -12.07 10.93 -5.45
CA GLY A 12 -12.18 12.34 -5.82
C GLY A 12 -10.88 12.91 -6.39
N ILE A 13 -9.74 12.61 -5.75
CA ILE A 13 -8.42 13.02 -6.25
C ILE A 13 -8.17 12.40 -7.63
N LEU A 14 -8.44 11.10 -7.79
CA LEU A 14 -8.19 10.41 -9.06
C LEU A 14 -9.07 10.98 -10.16
N ARG A 15 -10.34 11.24 -9.86
CA ARG A 15 -11.25 11.90 -10.81
C ARG A 15 -10.73 13.28 -11.23
N GLY A 16 -10.15 14.06 -10.32
CA GLY A 16 -9.49 15.32 -10.67
C GLY A 16 -8.36 15.13 -11.69
N VAL A 17 -7.47 14.15 -11.48
CA VAL A 17 -6.40 13.83 -12.44
C VAL A 17 -6.97 13.33 -13.78
N LEU A 18 -8.07 12.56 -13.75
CA LEU A 18 -8.75 12.11 -14.96
C LEU A 18 -9.43 13.26 -15.73
N ASP A 19 -9.92 14.29 -15.03
CA ASP A 19 -10.45 15.50 -15.66
C ASP A 19 -9.32 16.26 -16.37
N SER A 20 -8.14 16.40 -15.75
CA SER A 20 -6.95 16.97 -16.40
C SER A 20 -6.55 16.18 -17.66
N PHE A 21 -6.60 14.84 -17.60
CA PHE A 21 -6.39 14.00 -18.79
C PHE A 21 -7.44 14.29 -19.87
N GLN A 22 -8.71 14.39 -19.50
CA GLN A 22 -9.82 14.62 -20.43
C GLN A 22 -9.68 15.96 -21.15
N GLU A 23 -9.16 16.99 -20.47
CA GLU A 23 -8.82 18.29 -21.07
C GLU A 23 -7.64 18.20 -22.04
N ALA A 24 -6.58 17.49 -21.66
CA ALA A 24 -5.39 17.30 -22.48
C ALA A 24 -5.66 16.42 -23.72
N CYS A 25 -6.55 15.45 -23.59
CA CYS A 25 -6.83 14.41 -24.58
C CYS A 25 -8.35 14.27 -24.85
N PRO A 26 -9.00 15.28 -25.48
CA PRO A 26 -10.46 15.35 -25.60
C PRO A 26 -11.09 14.27 -26.50
N ASN A 27 -10.27 13.52 -27.25
CA ASN A 27 -10.74 12.44 -28.13
C ASN A 27 -10.99 11.12 -27.38
N TYR A 28 -10.53 11.00 -26.13
CA TYR A 28 -10.78 9.84 -25.29
C TYR A 28 -11.90 10.13 -24.30
N THR A 29 -12.53 9.08 -23.78
CA THR A 29 -13.48 9.15 -22.67
C THR A 29 -13.10 8.07 -21.67
N VAL A 30 -12.84 8.48 -20.44
CA VAL A 30 -12.43 7.54 -19.39
C VAL A 30 -13.63 7.19 -18.51
N THR A 31 -13.95 5.91 -18.42
CA THR A 31 -14.84 5.38 -17.38
C THR A 31 -13.98 4.68 -16.33
N PHE A 32 -14.14 5.06 -15.06
CA PHE A 32 -13.45 4.44 -13.93
C PHE A 32 -14.39 3.54 -13.14
N GLU A 33 -14.01 2.27 -13.00
CA GLU A 33 -14.68 1.27 -12.17
C GLU A 33 -13.84 1.02 -10.91
N VAL A 34 -14.42 1.25 -9.73
CA VAL A 34 -13.81 0.88 -8.45
C VAL A 34 -14.20 -0.54 -8.10
N ILE A 35 -13.21 -1.41 -7.91
CA ILE A 35 -13.39 -2.78 -7.43
C ILE A 35 -12.87 -2.84 -5.99
N ALA A 36 -13.78 -2.98 -5.04
CA ALA A 36 -13.47 -3.05 -3.60
C ALA A 36 -13.10 -4.47 -3.15
N GLY A 37 -12.32 -4.56 -2.07
CA GLY A 37 -11.93 -5.84 -1.45
C GLY A 37 -10.85 -6.58 -2.23
N GLU A 38 -11.13 -7.83 -2.60
CA GLU A 38 -10.21 -8.79 -3.23
C GLU A 38 -9.93 -8.46 -4.71
N TYR A 39 -9.47 -7.24 -4.99
CA TYR A 39 -9.29 -6.65 -6.33
C TYR A 39 -8.59 -7.60 -7.31
N GLN A 40 -7.45 -8.17 -6.91
CA GLN A 40 -6.64 -9.03 -7.79
C GLN A 40 -7.34 -10.36 -8.11
N ASN A 41 -8.09 -10.91 -7.15
CA ASN A 41 -8.88 -12.13 -7.34
C ASN A 41 -10.10 -11.91 -8.25
N VAL A 42 -10.59 -10.67 -8.36
CA VAL A 42 -11.64 -10.29 -9.32
C VAL A 42 -11.05 -10.04 -10.71
N MET A 43 -9.90 -9.36 -10.78
CA MET A 43 -9.28 -8.98 -12.05
C MET A 43 -8.72 -10.17 -12.84
N LEU A 44 -8.07 -11.14 -12.18
CA LEU A 44 -7.44 -12.25 -12.88
C LEU A 44 -8.44 -13.09 -13.72
N PRO A 45 -9.61 -13.51 -13.19
CA PRO A 45 -10.65 -14.15 -14.00
C PRO A 45 -11.17 -13.28 -15.16
N ARG A 46 -11.30 -11.95 -14.97
CA ARG A 46 -11.74 -11.04 -16.04
C ARG A 46 -10.72 -10.96 -17.17
N LEU A 47 -9.43 -10.90 -16.83
CA LEU A 47 -8.32 -10.97 -17.80
C LEU A 47 -8.36 -12.29 -18.57
N ALA A 48 -8.46 -13.42 -17.87
CA ALA A 48 -8.54 -14.74 -18.50
C ALA A 48 -9.79 -14.93 -19.39
N ALA A 49 -10.88 -14.24 -19.08
CA ALA A 49 -12.12 -14.28 -19.86
C ALA A 49 -12.17 -13.27 -21.02
N GLY A 50 -11.19 -12.37 -21.14
CA GLY A 50 -11.20 -11.28 -22.12
C GLY A 50 -12.25 -10.19 -21.84
N ASP A 51 -12.67 -10.05 -20.57
CA ASP A 51 -13.64 -9.04 -20.09
C ASP A 51 -13.02 -8.08 -19.06
N ALA A 52 -11.70 -7.91 -19.14
CA ALA A 52 -10.98 -6.94 -18.35
C ALA A 52 -11.17 -5.52 -18.92
N PRO A 53 -11.17 -4.48 -18.06
CA PRO A 53 -11.07 -3.08 -18.49
C PRO A 53 -9.83 -2.83 -19.36
N ASP A 54 -9.87 -1.80 -20.22
CA ASP A 54 -8.75 -1.49 -21.12
C ASP A 54 -7.44 -1.14 -20.38
N LEU A 55 -7.54 -0.56 -19.19
CA LEU A 55 -6.42 -0.17 -18.33
C LEU A 55 -6.78 -0.54 -16.88
N PHE A 56 -5.85 -1.09 -16.12
CA PHE A 56 -6.12 -1.57 -14.77
C PHE A 56 -4.90 -1.46 -13.86
N TYR A 57 -5.13 -1.55 -12.55
CA TYR A 57 -4.06 -1.64 -11.56
C TYR A 57 -3.50 -3.05 -11.48
N VAL A 58 -2.18 -3.16 -11.31
CA VAL A 58 -1.47 -4.41 -11.02
C VAL A 58 -0.65 -4.19 -9.75
N GLN A 59 -0.92 -4.96 -8.70
CA GLN A 59 -0.13 -4.90 -7.47
C GLN A 59 1.21 -5.60 -7.68
N GLN A 60 2.28 -5.07 -7.07
CA GLN A 60 3.65 -5.61 -7.22
C GLN A 60 3.76 -7.13 -7.00
N GLY A 61 2.97 -7.68 -6.06
CA GLY A 61 2.99 -9.11 -5.72
C GLY A 61 2.42 -10.04 -6.79
N TYR A 62 1.62 -9.51 -7.74
CA TYR A 62 0.99 -10.28 -8.81
C TYR A 62 1.65 -10.04 -10.18
N ALA A 63 2.42 -8.96 -10.31
CA ALA A 63 2.97 -8.50 -11.59
C ALA A 63 3.77 -9.59 -12.32
N GLN A 64 4.70 -10.27 -11.64
CA GLN A 64 5.55 -11.29 -12.27
C GLN A 64 4.76 -12.51 -12.77
N ASP A 65 3.71 -12.93 -12.06
CA ASP A 65 2.84 -14.00 -12.54
C ASP A 65 2.07 -13.55 -13.79
N TRP A 66 1.51 -12.33 -13.78
CA TRP A 66 0.74 -11.80 -14.91
C TRP A 66 1.60 -11.54 -16.14
N ILE A 67 2.86 -11.13 -15.98
CA ILE A 67 3.82 -11.00 -17.08
C ILE A 67 4.13 -12.39 -17.68
N ARG A 68 4.44 -13.39 -16.83
CA ARG A 68 4.70 -14.77 -17.28
C ARG A 68 3.51 -15.43 -17.98
N GLU A 69 2.30 -15.07 -17.58
CA GLU A 69 1.05 -15.52 -18.21
C GLU A 69 0.71 -14.73 -19.49
N GLY A 70 1.47 -13.69 -19.84
CA GLY A 70 1.25 -12.88 -21.03
C GLY A 70 0.03 -11.96 -20.93
N LEU A 71 -0.39 -11.62 -19.72
CA LEU A 71 -1.60 -10.81 -19.47
C LEU A 71 -1.34 -9.30 -19.57
N LEU A 72 -0.07 -8.88 -19.61
CA LEU A 72 0.34 -7.47 -19.64
C LEU A 72 1.05 -7.13 -20.95
N ALA A 73 0.73 -5.97 -21.52
CA ALA A 73 1.39 -5.46 -22.72
C ALA A 73 2.80 -4.94 -22.40
N GLN A 74 3.76 -5.25 -23.28
CA GLN A 74 5.08 -4.62 -23.28
C GLN A 74 4.96 -3.15 -23.71
N LEU A 75 5.68 -2.27 -23.01
CA LEU A 75 5.56 -0.81 -23.13
C LEU A 75 6.78 -0.13 -23.77
N ASP A 76 7.86 -0.85 -24.04
CA ASP A 76 9.17 -0.25 -24.36
C ASP A 76 9.18 0.55 -25.66
N GLU A 77 8.43 0.12 -26.69
CA GLU A 77 8.31 0.86 -27.96
C GLU A 77 7.61 2.20 -27.72
N GLN A 78 6.53 2.20 -26.94
CA GLN A 78 5.70 3.34 -26.65
C GLN A 78 6.43 4.33 -25.72
N ILE A 79 7.14 3.83 -24.70
CA ILE A 79 8.04 4.60 -23.84
C ILE A 79 9.10 5.32 -24.70
N SER A 80 9.75 4.56 -25.59
CA SER A 80 10.80 5.09 -26.48
C SER A 80 10.26 6.14 -27.45
N ALA A 81 9.05 5.94 -27.98
CA ALA A 81 8.43 6.84 -28.95
C ALA A 81 8.17 8.25 -28.40
N ILE A 82 7.90 8.38 -27.10
CA ILE A 82 7.67 9.67 -26.44
C ILE A 82 8.89 10.18 -25.66
N GLY A 83 9.99 9.43 -25.65
CA GLY A 83 11.21 9.79 -24.93
C GLY A 83 11.00 9.83 -23.40
N MET A 84 10.07 9.04 -22.87
CA MET A 84 9.90 8.89 -21.42
C MET A 84 11.14 8.19 -20.86
N ASP A 85 11.67 8.69 -19.74
CA ASP A 85 12.77 8.08 -19.02
C ASP A 85 12.24 7.20 -17.86
N PRO A 86 12.32 5.86 -17.96
CA PRO A 86 11.95 4.98 -16.86
C PRO A 86 12.85 5.16 -15.63
N GLY A 87 14.07 5.70 -15.79
CA GLY A 87 14.99 6.00 -14.69
C GLY A 87 14.49 7.09 -13.74
N ALA A 88 13.43 7.82 -14.12
CA ALA A 88 12.75 8.74 -13.21
C ALA A 88 11.98 8.00 -12.11
N PHE A 89 11.55 6.75 -12.32
CA PHE A 89 10.91 5.92 -11.29
C PHE A 89 11.95 5.34 -10.34
N PHE A 90 11.61 5.23 -9.05
CA PHE A 90 12.48 4.54 -8.12
C PHE A 90 12.64 3.07 -8.53
N PRO A 91 13.88 2.52 -8.61
CA PRO A 91 14.10 1.16 -9.11
C PRO A 91 13.31 0.10 -8.36
N GLY A 92 13.15 0.24 -7.04
CA GLY A 92 12.37 -0.68 -6.21
C GLY A 92 10.88 -0.74 -6.55
N TYR A 93 10.32 0.35 -7.11
CA TYR A 93 8.91 0.39 -7.52
C TYR A 93 8.71 -0.04 -8.96
N LEU A 94 9.68 0.20 -9.84
CA LEU A 94 9.59 -0.21 -11.24
C LEU A 94 9.90 -1.70 -11.44
N ALA A 95 10.89 -2.24 -10.72
CA ALA A 95 11.39 -3.61 -10.90
C ALA A 95 10.31 -4.71 -10.89
N PRO A 96 9.27 -4.69 -10.03
CA PRO A 96 8.22 -5.71 -10.06
C PRO A 96 7.47 -5.80 -11.39
N PHE A 97 7.45 -4.71 -12.17
CA PHE A 97 6.74 -4.60 -13.44
C PHE A 97 7.67 -4.75 -14.65
N GLN A 98 8.90 -5.24 -14.42
CA GLN A 98 9.86 -5.53 -15.47
C GLN A 98 10.21 -7.02 -15.50
N GLN A 99 10.47 -7.55 -16.68
CA GLN A 99 10.99 -8.90 -16.87
C GLN A 99 11.94 -8.91 -18.06
N ASP A 100 13.10 -9.54 -17.91
CA ASP A 100 14.10 -9.71 -18.98
C ASP A 100 14.52 -8.39 -19.69
N GLY A 101 14.46 -7.27 -18.94
CA GLY A 101 14.80 -5.93 -19.44
C GLY A 101 13.65 -5.18 -20.11
N GLU A 102 12.46 -5.77 -20.15
CA GLU A 102 11.25 -5.20 -20.76
C GLU A 102 10.28 -4.67 -19.70
N THR A 103 9.54 -3.61 -20.02
CA THR A 103 8.61 -2.95 -19.09
C THR A 103 7.16 -3.29 -19.43
N TYR A 104 6.38 -3.72 -18.43
CA TYR A 104 5.00 -4.21 -18.60
C TYR A 104 3.95 -3.40 -17.82
N GLY A 105 4.39 -2.42 -17.03
CA GLY A 105 3.54 -1.51 -16.28
C GLY A 105 4.36 -0.35 -15.74
N LEU A 106 3.70 0.79 -15.51
CA LEU A 106 4.35 1.96 -14.89
C LEU A 106 3.78 2.21 -13.48
N PRO A 107 4.64 2.34 -12.45
CA PRO A 107 4.20 2.52 -11.07
C PRO A 107 3.33 3.78 -10.90
N LYS A 108 2.11 3.61 -10.36
CA LYS A 108 1.16 4.68 -10.05
C LYS A 108 1.69 5.60 -8.96
N ASP A 109 2.09 5.00 -7.86
CA ASP A 109 2.52 5.66 -6.62
C ASP A 109 3.22 4.65 -5.71
N SER A 110 3.55 5.08 -4.51
CA SER A 110 4.02 4.22 -3.43
C SER A 110 3.28 4.49 -2.12
N SER A 111 3.35 3.51 -1.24
CA SER A 111 2.78 3.52 0.09
C SER A 111 3.73 2.79 1.03
N ILE A 112 3.71 3.13 2.31
CA ILE A 112 4.49 2.45 3.35
C ILE A 112 3.58 2.11 4.53
N LEU A 113 3.92 1.08 5.30
CA LEU A 113 3.31 0.90 6.62
C LEU A 113 3.93 1.84 7.64
N ALA A 114 3.08 2.36 8.52
CA ALA A 114 3.41 3.22 9.64
C ALA A 114 2.61 2.79 10.88
N MET A 115 3.01 3.27 12.04
CA MET A 115 2.22 3.11 13.27
C MET A 115 1.30 4.31 13.44
N GLN A 116 0.04 4.07 13.74
CA GLN A 116 -0.93 5.07 14.15
C GLN A 116 -1.22 4.91 15.64
N SER A 117 -1.04 5.99 16.40
CA SER A 117 -1.26 6.04 17.85
C SER A 117 -2.45 6.94 18.17
N ASN A 118 -3.46 6.46 18.89
CA ASN A 118 -4.59 7.27 19.34
C ASN A 118 -4.15 8.22 20.47
N ASP A 119 -4.15 9.52 20.20
CA ASP A 119 -3.53 10.52 21.08
C ASP A 119 -4.25 10.63 22.44
N GLU A 120 -5.57 10.48 22.47
CA GLU A 120 -6.37 10.53 23.70
C GLU A 120 -6.09 9.31 24.60
N MET A 121 -5.97 8.12 24.01
CA MET A 121 -5.62 6.90 24.75
C MET A 121 -4.20 6.97 25.31
N LEU A 122 -3.24 7.47 24.53
CA LEU A 122 -1.86 7.70 24.99
C LEU A 122 -1.82 8.71 26.15
N SER A 123 -2.52 9.83 26.01
CA SER A 123 -2.62 10.87 27.03
C SER A 123 -3.22 10.33 28.33
N SER A 124 -4.33 9.58 28.23
CA SER A 124 -5.03 8.99 29.37
C SER A 124 -4.16 7.97 30.12
N ALA A 125 -3.33 7.21 29.40
CA ALA A 125 -2.38 6.27 29.98
C ALA A 125 -1.05 6.90 30.41
N SER A 126 -0.83 8.20 30.16
CA SER A 126 0.46 8.88 30.37
C SER A 126 1.63 8.20 29.62
N VAL A 127 1.34 7.69 28.42
CA VAL A 127 2.30 7.01 27.53
C VAL A 127 2.70 7.94 26.38
N GLN A 128 3.97 7.88 25.97
CA GLN A 128 4.46 8.58 24.77
C GLN A 128 4.38 7.66 23.55
N VAL A 129 4.41 8.23 22.35
CA VAL A 129 4.47 7.44 21.10
C VAL A 129 5.77 6.61 21.12
N PRO A 130 5.69 5.27 21.08
CA PRO A 130 6.87 4.42 21.18
C PRO A 130 7.68 4.45 19.88
N THR A 131 9.01 4.41 20.02
CA THR A 131 9.94 4.45 18.89
C THR A 131 10.70 3.14 18.70
N THR A 132 10.74 2.28 19.72
CA THR A 132 11.30 0.91 19.62
C THR A 132 10.25 -0.15 19.97
N LEU A 133 10.50 -1.40 19.57
CA LEU A 133 9.62 -2.52 19.90
C LEU A 133 9.49 -2.74 21.41
N GLU A 134 10.58 -2.53 22.17
CA GLU A 134 10.54 -2.61 23.63
C GLU A 134 9.67 -1.52 24.24
N GLU A 135 9.75 -0.29 23.71
CA GLU A 135 8.89 0.82 24.13
C GLU A 135 7.43 0.55 23.79
N LEU A 136 7.15 -0.01 22.62
CA LEU A 136 5.81 -0.39 22.19
C LEU A 136 5.21 -1.45 23.12
N GLU A 137 5.97 -2.49 23.44
CA GLU A 137 5.52 -3.52 24.37
C GLU A 137 5.28 -2.95 25.77
N ALA A 138 6.18 -2.11 26.29
CA ALA A 138 6.02 -1.47 27.59
C ALA A 138 4.81 -0.53 27.64
N ALA A 139 4.58 0.24 26.58
CA ALA A 139 3.41 1.08 26.39
C ALA A 139 2.12 0.24 26.41
N ALA A 140 2.06 -0.83 25.62
CA ALA A 140 0.91 -1.72 25.55
C ALA A 140 0.61 -2.37 26.92
N ARG A 141 1.63 -2.84 27.64
CA ARG A 141 1.46 -3.40 28.99
C ARG A 141 0.92 -2.36 29.98
N THR A 142 1.47 -1.14 29.96
CA THR A 142 1.01 -0.03 30.82
C THR A 142 -0.46 0.28 30.58
N MET A 143 -0.88 0.34 29.31
CA MET A 143 -2.28 0.57 28.94
C MET A 143 -3.19 -0.58 29.37
N LYS A 144 -2.75 -1.83 29.18
CA LYS A 144 -3.48 -3.02 29.60
C LYS A 144 -3.73 -3.02 31.12
N ASP A 145 -2.68 -2.76 31.89
CA ASP A 145 -2.76 -2.67 33.36
C ASP A 145 -3.64 -1.48 33.81
N GLY A 146 -3.67 -0.41 33.01
CA GLY A 146 -4.56 0.75 33.18
C GLY A 146 -6.02 0.51 32.79
N GLY A 147 -6.37 -0.66 32.26
CA GLY A 147 -7.74 -1.05 31.92
C GLY A 147 -8.12 -0.95 30.44
N VAL A 148 -7.17 -0.65 29.54
CA VAL A 148 -7.40 -0.77 28.09
C VAL A 148 -7.52 -2.25 27.74
N GLU A 149 -8.67 -2.68 27.21
CA GLU A 149 -8.91 -4.10 26.94
C GLU A 149 -7.95 -4.65 25.88
N THR A 150 -7.70 -3.92 24.80
CA THR A 150 -6.78 -4.33 23.74
C THR A 150 -5.93 -3.14 23.31
N PRO A 151 -4.66 -3.05 23.74
CA PRO A 151 -3.79 -1.94 23.36
C PRO A 151 -3.49 -1.84 21.86
N MET A 152 -3.31 -2.97 21.17
CA MET A 152 -2.89 -3.01 19.77
C MET A 152 -3.88 -3.80 18.89
N CYS A 153 -4.13 -3.32 17.67
CA CYS A 153 -4.71 -4.15 16.60
C CYS A 153 -3.62 -4.59 15.64
N PHE A 154 -3.56 -5.89 15.37
CA PHE A 154 -2.60 -6.48 14.45
C PHE A 154 -3.36 -7.39 13.47
N ALA A 155 -3.38 -7.05 12.19
CA ALA A 155 -3.99 -7.91 11.19
C ALA A 155 -3.06 -9.10 10.91
N ALA A 156 -3.61 -10.32 10.87
CA ALA A 156 -2.87 -11.54 10.60
C ALA A 156 -2.62 -11.73 9.10
N GLU A 157 -1.92 -10.78 8.49
CA GLU A 157 -1.62 -10.76 7.07
C GLU A 157 -0.18 -10.28 6.81
N TYR A 158 0.32 -10.55 5.60
CA TYR A 158 1.73 -10.41 5.27
C TYR A 158 2.27 -8.99 5.44
N ALA A 159 1.49 -7.94 5.14
CA ALA A 159 1.98 -6.57 5.24
C ALA A 159 2.44 -6.25 6.68
N ARG A 160 1.66 -6.60 7.71
CA ARG A 160 2.10 -6.35 9.10
C ARG A 160 3.16 -7.33 9.55
N LEU A 161 2.95 -8.62 9.29
CA LEU A 161 3.93 -9.64 9.69
C LEU A 161 5.30 -9.36 9.07
N GLY A 162 5.32 -9.00 7.79
CA GLY A 162 6.50 -8.64 7.03
C GLY A 162 7.18 -7.38 7.54
N ALA A 163 6.44 -6.30 7.80
CA ALA A 163 7.05 -5.07 8.33
C ALA A 163 7.77 -5.31 9.67
N PHE A 164 7.19 -6.14 10.54
CA PHE A 164 7.84 -6.51 11.79
C PHE A 164 8.97 -7.53 11.59
N MET A 165 8.89 -8.46 10.62
CA MET A 165 10.05 -9.30 10.26
C MET A 165 11.25 -8.44 9.84
N GLU A 166 11.03 -7.43 8.99
CA GLU A 166 12.07 -6.49 8.56
C GLU A 166 12.62 -5.69 9.75
N ALA A 167 11.77 -5.21 10.67
CA ALA A 167 12.23 -4.49 11.88
C ALA A 167 13.12 -5.35 12.80
N PHE A 168 12.97 -6.67 12.78
CA PHE A 168 13.83 -7.62 13.48
C PHE A 168 15.10 -8.01 12.68
N GLY A 169 15.30 -7.49 11.47
CA GLY A 169 16.38 -7.87 10.57
C GLY A 169 16.15 -9.20 9.84
N GLY A 170 14.92 -9.71 9.88
CA GLY A 170 14.46 -10.86 9.11
C GLY A 170 13.76 -10.45 7.81
N GLY A 171 13.06 -11.38 7.19
CA GLY A 171 12.33 -11.14 5.95
C GLY A 171 11.87 -12.43 5.28
N MET A 172 11.16 -12.32 4.15
CA MET A 172 10.76 -13.51 3.37
C MET A 172 11.91 -14.11 2.57
N LEU A 173 12.76 -13.24 2.04
CA LEU A 173 13.91 -13.55 1.20
C LEU A 173 15.13 -12.80 1.75
N ASN A 174 16.33 -13.26 1.40
CA ASN A 174 17.54 -12.46 1.63
C ASN A 174 17.52 -11.17 0.81
N GLU A 175 18.44 -10.25 1.11
CA GLU A 175 18.56 -8.94 0.45
C GLU A 175 18.69 -9.09 -1.09
N GLU A 176 19.44 -10.11 -1.55
CA GLU A 176 19.61 -10.42 -2.98
C GLU A 176 18.39 -11.10 -3.62
N ARG A 177 17.37 -11.47 -2.85
CA ARG A 177 16.17 -12.20 -3.29
C ARG A 177 16.45 -13.54 -4.00
N THR A 178 17.53 -14.21 -3.64
CA THR A 178 17.99 -15.48 -4.22
C THR A 178 17.67 -16.70 -3.34
N GLU A 179 17.46 -16.49 -2.03
CA GLU A 179 17.21 -17.55 -1.06
C GLU A 179 16.09 -17.13 -0.09
N GLN A 180 15.41 -18.11 0.51
CA GLN A 180 14.42 -17.85 1.55
C GLN A 180 15.09 -17.33 2.82
N ALA A 181 14.48 -16.35 3.47
CA ALA A 181 14.90 -15.86 4.80
C ALA A 181 13.80 -16.03 5.86
N ILE A 182 12.64 -16.59 5.49
CA ILE A 182 11.50 -16.73 6.41
C ILE A 182 11.80 -17.65 7.61
N ASP A 183 12.77 -18.56 7.49
CA ASP A 183 13.13 -19.53 8.52
C ASP A 183 14.37 -19.15 9.34
N THR A 184 14.94 -17.96 9.12
CA THR A 184 16.08 -17.44 9.89
C THR A 184 15.70 -17.17 11.35
N PRO A 185 16.69 -17.13 12.27
CA PRO A 185 16.45 -16.76 13.67
C PRO A 185 15.74 -15.42 13.84
N GLU A 186 16.06 -14.44 13.00
CA GLU A 186 15.52 -13.08 13.02
C GLU A 186 14.04 -13.07 12.63
N SER A 187 13.68 -13.72 11.51
CA SER A 187 12.29 -13.88 11.08
C SER A 187 11.44 -14.64 12.10
N ARG A 188 12.02 -15.69 12.72
CA ARG A 188 11.36 -16.43 13.81
C ARG A 188 11.14 -15.57 15.05
N ALA A 189 12.14 -14.78 15.44
CA ALA A 189 12.03 -13.89 16.59
C ALA A 189 10.90 -12.87 16.43
N ALA A 190 10.73 -12.32 15.22
CA ALA A 190 9.62 -11.42 14.92
C ALA A 190 8.25 -12.09 15.08
N LEU A 191 8.09 -13.28 14.50
CA LEU A 191 6.83 -14.04 14.60
C LEU A 191 6.54 -14.47 16.04
N ASP A 192 7.56 -14.93 16.78
CA ASP A 192 7.44 -15.29 18.19
C ASP A 192 7.02 -14.08 19.04
N TRP A 193 7.58 -12.89 18.77
CA TRP A 193 7.19 -11.65 19.44
C TRP A 193 5.72 -11.30 19.17
N ILE A 194 5.28 -11.35 17.91
CA ILE A 194 3.88 -11.08 17.53
C ILE A 194 2.93 -12.08 18.20
N ILE A 195 3.28 -13.38 18.19
CA ILE A 195 2.51 -14.43 18.88
C ILE A 195 2.44 -14.16 20.38
N GLN A 196 3.53 -13.72 21.00
CA GLN A 196 3.55 -13.36 22.41
C GLN A 196 2.63 -12.17 22.71
N MET A 197 2.58 -11.15 21.84
CA MET A 197 1.66 -10.01 22.00
C MET A 197 0.19 -10.45 21.98
N TYR A 198 -0.17 -11.42 21.13
CA TYR A 198 -1.50 -12.02 21.16
C TYR A 198 -1.75 -12.84 22.42
N ASN A 199 -0.80 -13.69 22.83
CA ASN A 199 -0.93 -14.55 24.01
C ASN A 199 -1.07 -13.77 25.31
N ASP A 200 -0.37 -12.63 25.42
CA ASP A 200 -0.46 -11.72 26.56
C ASP A 200 -1.70 -10.82 26.50
N GLY A 201 -2.49 -10.91 25.44
CA GLY A 201 -3.68 -10.08 25.20
C GLY A 201 -3.35 -8.62 24.98
N LEU A 202 -2.13 -8.30 24.55
CA LEU A 202 -1.70 -6.96 24.17
C LEU A 202 -2.11 -6.60 22.74
N ALA A 203 -2.28 -7.62 21.89
CA ALA A 203 -2.77 -7.49 20.53
C ALA A 203 -3.99 -8.39 20.27
N GLN A 204 -4.85 -7.97 19.34
CA GLN A 204 -5.91 -8.80 18.75
C GLN A 204 -6.04 -8.53 17.24
N TYR A 205 -6.60 -9.50 16.51
CA TYR A 205 -6.96 -9.30 15.11
C TYR A 205 -8.29 -8.53 14.97
N PRO A 206 -8.55 -7.83 13.85
CA PRO A 206 -9.76 -7.02 13.67
C PRO A 206 -11.06 -7.73 14.05
N GLY A 207 -11.24 -8.97 13.58
CA GLY A 207 -12.45 -9.77 13.87
C GLY A 207 -12.66 -10.11 15.36
N GLN A 208 -11.60 -10.16 16.17
CA GLN A 208 -11.68 -10.33 17.63
C GLN A 208 -12.17 -9.07 18.32
N ILE A 209 -11.76 -7.91 17.80
CA ILE A 209 -12.17 -6.59 18.28
C ILE A 209 -13.60 -6.27 17.82
N GLY A 210 -14.10 -6.97 16.80
CA GLY A 210 -15.44 -6.81 16.24
C GLY A 210 -15.51 -5.74 15.15
N VAL A 211 -14.43 -5.57 14.39
CA VAL A 211 -14.32 -4.63 13.27
C VAL A 211 -13.72 -5.34 12.04
N ASP A 212 -13.82 -4.72 10.86
CA ASP A 212 -13.36 -5.33 9.61
C ASP A 212 -11.84 -5.21 9.42
N TRP A 213 -11.22 -4.14 9.95
CA TRP A 213 -9.79 -3.87 9.83
C TRP A 213 -9.27 -2.97 10.97
N CYS A 214 -7.94 -2.85 11.12
CA CYS A 214 -7.35 -2.14 12.26
C CYS A 214 -7.51 -0.61 12.20
N GLY A 215 -7.63 -0.01 11.01
CA GLY A 215 -7.95 1.42 10.88
C GLY A 215 -9.32 1.77 11.51
N GLN A 216 -10.31 0.91 11.36
CA GLN A 216 -11.60 1.04 12.06
C GLN A 216 -11.44 0.89 13.58
N ALA A 217 -10.61 -0.06 14.05
CA ALA A 217 -10.35 -0.23 15.48
C ALA A 217 -9.78 1.05 16.11
N LEU A 218 -8.86 1.72 15.41
CA LEU A 218 -8.27 3.00 15.82
C LEU A 218 -9.32 4.11 15.86
N GLY A 219 -10.12 4.25 14.80
CA GLY A 219 -11.17 5.27 14.70
C GLY A 219 -12.28 5.12 15.73
N GLU A 220 -12.64 3.89 16.09
CA GLU A 220 -13.59 3.62 17.17
C GLU A 220 -12.97 3.71 18.57
N ALA A 221 -11.71 4.13 18.68
CA ALA A 221 -10.93 4.19 19.92
C ALA A 221 -10.95 2.86 20.72
N ARG A 222 -10.99 1.73 20.01
CA ARG A 222 -10.92 0.38 20.62
C ARG A 222 -9.50 -0.08 20.87
N VAL A 223 -8.54 0.49 20.16
CA VAL A 223 -7.10 0.22 20.31
C VAL A 223 -6.32 1.51 20.33
N ALA A 224 -5.21 1.52 21.06
CA ALA A 224 -4.30 2.65 21.09
C ALA A 224 -3.35 2.64 19.89
N PHE A 225 -2.95 1.47 19.40
CA PHE A 225 -2.02 1.33 18.29
C PHE A 225 -2.61 0.48 17.16
N ALA A 226 -2.51 1.00 15.94
CA ALA A 226 -2.72 0.28 14.69
C ALA A 226 -1.48 0.42 13.79
N PHE A 227 -1.32 -0.49 12.85
CA PHE A 227 -0.19 -0.49 11.91
C PHE A 227 -0.75 -0.49 10.51
N GLU A 228 -1.01 0.68 9.94
CA GLU A 228 -1.66 0.89 8.65
C GLU A 228 -0.80 1.75 7.72
N GLY A 229 -1.11 1.68 6.43
CA GLY A 229 -0.54 2.58 5.46
C GLY A 229 -1.33 3.88 5.40
N ASN A 230 -0.90 4.75 4.50
CA ASN A 230 -1.49 6.06 4.23
C ASN A 230 -3.00 6.04 3.90
N TRP A 231 -3.54 4.90 3.46
CA TRP A 231 -4.99 4.70 3.25
C TRP A 231 -5.84 4.90 4.52
N VAL A 232 -5.24 4.86 5.72
CA VAL A 232 -5.94 5.18 6.97
C VAL A 232 -6.37 6.65 7.05
N GLY A 233 -5.62 7.57 6.44
CA GLY A 233 -5.89 9.02 6.49
C GLY A 233 -7.26 9.42 5.91
N PRO A 234 -7.56 9.08 4.64
CA PRO A 234 -8.87 9.29 4.04
C PRO A 234 -10.00 8.73 4.88
N TYR A 235 -9.83 7.48 5.32
CA TYR A 235 -10.86 6.78 6.09
C TYR A 235 -11.15 7.47 7.42
N MET A 236 -10.11 7.89 8.14
CA MET A 236 -10.25 8.62 9.40
C MET A 236 -10.90 9.98 9.19
N THR A 237 -10.52 10.71 8.15
CA THR A 237 -11.11 12.02 7.80
C THR A 237 -12.60 11.90 7.50
N GLU A 238 -13.00 10.84 6.79
CA GLU A 238 -14.39 10.62 6.38
C GLU A 238 -15.27 10.09 7.52
N ASN A 239 -14.76 9.16 8.33
CA ASN A 239 -15.57 8.40 9.29
C ASN A 239 -15.37 8.81 10.75
N PHE A 240 -14.19 9.34 11.09
CA PHE A 240 -13.76 9.65 12.47
C PHE A 240 -13.02 11.00 12.55
N PRO A 241 -13.59 12.11 12.02
CA PRO A 241 -12.87 13.38 11.86
C PRO A 241 -12.43 14.03 13.20
N ASP A 242 -13.06 13.64 14.32
CA ASP A 242 -12.75 14.17 15.65
C ASP A 242 -11.69 13.35 16.40
N VAL A 243 -11.24 12.21 15.84
CA VAL A 243 -10.23 11.36 16.47
C VAL A 243 -8.84 11.90 16.16
N ALA A 244 -8.14 12.38 17.19
CA ALA A 244 -6.75 12.76 17.09
C ALA A 244 -5.83 11.53 17.17
N TYR A 245 -4.93 11.41 16.20
CA TYR A 245 -3.94 10.34 16.17
C TYR A 245 -2.61 10.81 15.58
N THR A 246 -1.53 10.22 16.07
CA THR A 246 -0.17 10.45 15.57
C THR A 246 0.24 9.32 14.63
N ILE A 247 0.81 9.67 13.47
CA ILE A 247 1.50 8.74 12.58
C ILE A 247 3.00 8.79 12.87
N SER A 248 3.64 7.64 13.09
CA SER A 248 5.08 7.50 13.26
C SER A 248 5.61 6.31 12.46
N ALA A 249 6.94 6.19 12.35
CA ALA A 249 7.55 4.97 11.82
C ALA A 249 7.08 3.73 12.59
N ILE A 250 7.16 2.55 11.95
CA ILE A 250 7.09 1.28 12.68
C ILE A 250 8.20 1.30 13.73
N PRO A 251 7.90 0.96 15.01
CA PRO A 251 8.92 0.98 16.05
C PRO A 251 10.11 0.08 15.68
N SER A 252 11.32 0.62 15.80
CA SER A 252 12.54 -0.07 15.40
C SER A 252 12.83 -1.27 16.30
N GLY A 253 13.33 -2.35 15.69
CA GLY A 253 13.92 -3.48 16.42
C GLY A 253 15.42 -3.49 16.26
N ALA A 254 15.94 -4.53 15.62
CA ALA A 254 17.33 -4.58 15.16
C ALA A 254 17.58 -3.56 14.03
N GLU A 255 16.55 -3.29 13.23
CA GLU A 255 16.59 -2.39 12.08
C GLU A 255 15.46 -1.34 12.16
N GLU A 256 15.68 -0.19 11.53
CA GLU A 256 14.63 0.78 11.21
C GLU A 256 14.09 0.45 9.82
N ALA A 257 13.05 -0.38 9.77
CA ALA A 257 12.51 -0.90 8.52
C ALA A 257 10.98 -0.94 8.53
N THR A 258 10.40 -0.88 7.33
CA THR A 258 8.97 -1.07 7.07
C THR A 258 8.79 -1.68 5.69
N LEU A 259 7.58 -2.14 5.39
CA LEU A 259 7.24 -2.54 4.03
C LEU A 259 6.77 -1.35 3.20
N SER A 260 7.17 -1.39 1.94
CA SER A 260 6.67 -0.49 0.90
C SER A 260 5.86 -1.25 -0.14
N PHE A 261 4.85 -0.58 -0.64
CA PHE A 261 3.86 -1.10 -1.57
C PHE A 261 3.77 -0.17 -2.76
N THR A 262 3.61 -0.75 -3.94
CA THR A 262 3.25 -0.05 -5.16
C THR A 262 2.26 -0.87 -5.99
N ALA A 263 1.48 -0.17 -6.79
CA ALA A 263 0.73 -0.74 -7.90
C ALA A 263 1.12 0.00 -9.18
N ALA A 264 1.09 -0.68 -10.31
CA ALA A 264 1.28 -0.08 -11.62
C ALA A 264 -0.05 0.07 -12.36
N TYR A 265 -0.10 1.05 -13.25
CA TYR A 265 -1.02 1.02 -14.38
C TYR A 265 -0.47 0.07 -15.44
N ALA A 266 -1.30 -0.84 -15.93
CA ALA A 266 -1.00 -1.73 -17.05
C ALA A 266 -2.25 -1.98 -17.89
N TYR A 267 -2.06 -2.49 -19.11
CA TYR A 267 -3.14 -2.94 -19.97
C TYR A 267 -2.82 -4.29 -20.58
N SER A 268 -3.87 -5.02 -21.00
CA SER A 268 -3.73 -6.31 -21.66
C SER A 268 -3.25 -6.14 -23.11
N PRO A 269 -2.42 -7.04 -23.64
CA PRO A 269 -2.10 -7.08 -25.07
C PRO A 269 -3.34 -7.18 -25.97
N ASP A 270 -4.43 -7.77 -25.44
CA ASP A 270 -5.70 -7.97 -26.15
C ASP A 270 -6.69 -6.81 -25.95
N SER A 271 -6.26 -5.70 -25.32
CA SER A 271 -7.11 -4.51 -25.15
C SER A 271 -7.67 -4.05 -26.50
N PRO A 272 -8.99 -3.80 -26.62
CA PRO A 272 -9.56 -3.27 -27.86
C PRO A 272 -9.20 -1.80 -28.10
N ASN A 273 -8.60 -1.12 -27.11
CA ASN A 273 -8.19 0.29 -27.20
C ASN A 273 -6.77 0.52 -26.64
N PRO A 274 -5.72 -0.08 -27.23
CA PRO A 274 -4.36 0.00 -26.70
C PRO A 274 -3.80 1.43 -26.78
N GLU A 275 -4.18 2.21 -27.80
CA GLU A 275 -3.77 3.61 -27.94
C GLU A 275 -4.35 4.49 -26.82
N GLY A 276 -5.63 4.32 -26.50
CA GLY A 276 -6.27 5.02 -25.38
C GLY A 276 -5.72 4.60 -24.03
N SER A 277 -5.46 3.30 -23.82
CA SER A 277 -4.82 2.79 -22.61
C SER A 277 -3.43 3.38 -22.43
N TRP A 278 -2.60 3.41 -23.48
CA TRP A 278 -1.29 4.02 -23.42
C TRP A 278 -1.34 5.54 -23.17
N ALA A 279 -2.24 6.26 -23.85
CA ALA A 279 -2.41 7.69 -23.64
C ALA A 279 -2.76 8.01 -22.18
N LEU A 280 -3.69 7.26 -21.60
CA LEU A 280 -4.09 7.44 -20.20
C LEU A 280 -2.97 7.02 -19.24
N LEU A 281 -2.37 5.85 -19.44
CA LEU A 281 -1.26 5.35 -18.62
C LEU A 281 -0.11 6.35 -18.59
N SER A 282 0.35 6.79 -19.77
CA SER A 282 1.48 7.73 -19.89
C SER A 282 1.19 9.09 -19.26
N PHE A 283 -0.06 9.58 -19.33
CA PHE A 283 -0.46 10.80 -18.63
C PHE A 283 -0.43 10.61 -17.11
N LEU A 284 -1.09 9.56 -16.60
CA LEU A 284 -1.21 9.30 -15.16
C LEU A 284 0.14 9.07 -14.48
N THR A 285 1.11 8.51 -15.20
CA THR A 285 2.46 8.26 -14.69
C THR A 285 3.49 9.28 -15.17
N SER A 286 3.05 10.37 -15.80
CA SER A 286 3.91 11.53 -16.08
C SER A 286 4.25 12.26 -14.79
N GLN A 287 5.29 13.10 -14.81
CA GLN A 287 5.62 13.96 -13.67
C GLN A 287 4.41 14.82 -13.26
N GLN A 288 3.69 15.41 -14.23
CA GLN A 288 2.50 16.22 -13.96
C GLN A 288 1.38 15.38 -13.34
N GLY A 289 1.00 14.28 -14.00
CA GLY A 289 -0.12 13.45 -13.54
C GLY A 289 0.14 12.86 -12.15
N GLN A 290 1.37 12.48 -11.87
CA GLN A 290 1.75 12.02 -10.54
C GLN A 290 1.84 13.15 -9.50
N GLN A 291 2.28 14.35 -9.87
CA GLN A 291 2.24 15.50 -8.96
C GLN A 291 0.80 15.84 -8.58
N GLU A 292 -0.13 15.92 -9.54
CA GLU A 292 -1.56 16.16 -9.26
C GLU A 292 -2.16 15.07 -8.35
N TRP A 293 -1.72 13.81 -8.53
CA TRP A 293 -2.11 12.69 -7.69
C TRP A 293 -1.57 12.79 -6.25
N VAL A 294 -0.28 13.11 -6.10
CA VAL A 294 0.41 13.20 -4.80
C VAL A 294 0.02 14.46 -4.03
N ASP A 295 -0.30 15.57 -4.71
CA ASP A 295 -0.81 16.82 -4.10
C ASP A 295 -2.13 16.60 -3.34
N GLY A 296 -2.84 15.51 -3.63
CA GLY A 296 -3.98 15.04 -2.83
C GLY A 296 -3.61 14.61 -1.40
N GLY A 297 -2.31 14.48 -1.10
CA GLY A 297 -1.76 14.23 0.24
C GLY A 297 -1.93 12.78 0.74
N LEU A 298 -2.34 11.86 -0.13
CA LEU A 298 -2.71 10.50 0.27
C LEU A 298 -1.65 9.47 0.03
N VAL A 299 -0.74 9.66 -0.92
CA VAL A 299 0.22 8.66 -1.35
C VAL A 299 1.59 9.29 -1.53
N LEU A 300 2.61 8.46 -1.64
CA LEU A 300 3.96 8.91 -1.96
C LEU A 300 4.21 8.75 -3.46
N PRO A 301 5.05 9.59 -4.09
CA PRO A 301 5.37 9.44 -5.49
C PRO A 301 6.13 8.14 -5.75
N SER A 302 5.97 7.59 -6.95
CA SER A 302 6.83 6.50 -7.43
C SER A 302 8.00 7.01 -8.28
N ARG A 303 8.00 8.30 -8.61
CA ARG A 303 9.05 9.02 -9.33
C ARG A 303 9.90 9.87 -8.40
N SER A 304 11.18 9.95 -8.70
CA SER A 304 12.16 10.78 -7.99
C SER A 304 12.13 12.26 -8.36
N ASP A 305 11.44 12.60 -9.45
CA ASP A 305 11.27 13.97 -9.96
C ASP A 305 9.92 14.61 -9.57
N VAL A 306 9.17 13.99 -8.65
CA VAL A 306 7.91 14.51 -8.09
C VAL A 306 8.15 14.89 -6.63
N GLU A 307 7.72 16.08 -6.23
CA GLU A 307 7.96 16.63 -4.88
C GLU A 307 6.79 16.29 -3.93
N VAL A 308 7.11 16.10 -2.64
CA VAL A 308 6.16 15.84 -1.52
C VAL A 308 6.16 17.01 -0.56
#